data_AF-A0A8T5HRR6-F1
#
_entry.id   AF-A0A8T5HRR6-F1
#
_cell.length_a   1.000
_cell.length_b   1.000
_cell.length_c   1.000
_cell.angle_alpha   90.00
_cell.angle_beta   90.00
_cell.angle_gamma   90.00
#
_symmetry.space_group_name_H-M   'P 1'
#
loop_
_entity.id
_entity.type
_entity.pdbx_description
1 polymer ?
#
loop_
_entity_poly.entity_id
_entity_poly.type
_entity_poly.pdbx_seq_one_letter_code
_entity_poly.pdbx_strand_id
1 'polypeptide(L)'
;MPTKYDVFAKIIEEAPCKPKDLGFKTPIYVHVDSLKKAGWVKKNEQGVLTPILNRKTKEAFEIIKWSLKNNVDPNLWFSENFKKILKELTKKSSKINPKKLSANARNKLIIDFLVIDQFILIYQKSPKLGTLLNHSMLTFLQDYHEQKVKINEKYLPFQKIKKLVLKTKRREISPFELKLFEFLTGSAQLEGGTVTIGETIEILTKDIYPDKPAKDIQMVKNLNEAFSYILEHLDDDITIEHIKELNKICLFSLHKAAGKLKKTYNKIAGNPKFKTAHPKDVVPLLHNFCEKFNSVRSRSEALREVGYIHNEFQYIHPFSDGNSRTTRLIVNWFLMRLKLPILILKKGAFEKYMSLTKMSKIRSDDELRNFLLHVIYHEELVKND
;
A
#
# COMPACT_ATOMS: atom_id res chain seq x y z
N MET A 1 -5.07 31.24 7.11
CA MET A 1 -6.30 31.11 7.92
C MET A 1 -6.80 29.69 7.75
N PRO A 2 -7.38 29.06 8.79
CA PRO A 2 -8.00 27.76 8.65
C PRO A 2 -9.20 27.81 7.71
N THR A 3 -9.57 26.67 7.16
CA THR A 3 -10.82 26.47 6.41
C THR A 3 -11.85 25.74 7.26
N LYS A 4 -13.07 25.56 6.72
CA LYS A 4 -14.05 24.65 7.34
C LYS A 4 -13.62 23.19 7.37
N TYR A 5 -12.72 22.77 6.48
CA TYR A 5 -12.21 21.40 6.43
C TYR A 5 -11.13 21.18 7.50
N ASP A 6 -10.27 22.17 7.76
CA ASP A 6 -9.32 22.13 8.88
C ASP A 6 -10.04 22.01 10.23
N VAL A 7 -11.06 22.86 10.42
CA VAL A 7 -11.88 22.85 11.63
C VAL A 7 -12.61 21.52 11.78
N PHE A 8 -13.15 20.94 10.71
CA PHE A 8 -13.82 19.63 10.78
C PHE A 8 -12.84 18.48 10.99
N ALA A 9 -11.65 18.52 10.40
CA ALA A 9 -10.58 17.54 10.65
C ALA A 9 -10.20 17.52 12.13
N LYS A 10 -10.02 18.69 12.75
CA LYS A 10 -9.79 18.79 14.20
C LYS A 10 -10.96 18.29 15.04
N ILE A 11 -12.21 18.56 14.65
CA ILE A 11 -13.39 18.00 15.32
C ILE A 11 -13.46 16.46 15.14
N ILE A 12 -12.95 15.87 14.06
CA ILE A 12 -12.86 14.41 13.91
C ILE A 12 -11.83 13.79 14.86
N GLU A 13 -10.71 14.46 15.11
CA GLU A 13 -9.67 14.00 16.05
C GLU A 13 -10.08 14.16 17.52
N GLU A 14 -10.72 15.27 17.86
CA GLU A 14 -10.87 15.73 19.26
C GLU A 14 -12.30 15.63 19.81
N ALA A 15 -13.31 15.27 19.00
CA ALA A 15 -14.68 15.22 19.48
C ALA A 15 -14.92 14.08 20.50
N PRO A 16 -15.74 14.32 21.54
CA PRO A 16 -16.54 15.54 21.79
C PRO A 16 -15.73 16.69 22.41
N CYS A 17 -15.74 17.87 21.77
CA CYS A 17 -14.90 19.04 22.12
C CYS A 17 -15.69 20.37 22.06
N LYS A 18 -15.23 21.45 22.70
CA LYS A 18 -15.79 22.80 22.45
C LYS A 18 -14.95 23.54 21.40
N PRO A 19 -15.50 24.52 20.66
CA PRO A 19 -14.76 25.24 19.61
C PRO A 19 -13.46 25.89 20.08
N LYS A 20 -13.39 26.32 21.35
CA LYS A 20 -12.21 26.95 21.95
C LYS A 20 -11.06 25.97 22.23
N ASP A 21 -11.34 24.67 22.28
CA ASP A 21 -10.36 23.65 22.64
C ASP A 21 -9.53 23.20 21.41
N LEU A 22 -10.05 23.46 20.19
CA LEU A 22 -9.48 23.04 18.89
C LEU A 22 -8.13 23.71 18.49
N GLY A 23 -7.48 24.45 19.39
CA GLY A 23 -6.12 24.97 19.22
C GLY A 23 -5.89 26.06 18.16
N PHE A 24 -6.92 26.54 17.44
CA PHE A 24 -6.76 27.56 16.40
C PHE A 24 -6.49 28.96 16.96
N LYS A 25 -5.40 29.60 16.51
CA LYS A 25 -5.03 30.98 16.88
C LYS A 25 -5.95 32.08 16.33
N THR A 26 -6.87 31.74 15.43
CA THR A 26 -7.81 32.67 14.77
C THR A 26 -9.26 32.25 15.03
N PRO A 27 -10.23 33.18 15.14
CA PRO A 27 -11.63 32.82 15.36
C PRO A 27 -12.20 31.88 14.29
N ILE A 28 -12.71 30.71 14.70
CA ILE A 28 -13.25 29.68 13.80
C ILE A 28 -14.79 29.61 13.77
N TYR A 29 -15.49 30.51 14.47
CA TYR A 29 -16.95 30.43 14.65
C TYR A 29 -17.74 30.41 13.34
N VAL A 30 -17.27 31.14 12.31
CA VAL A 30 -17.86 31.14 10.95
C VAL A 30 -17.77 29.75 10.31
N HIS A 31 -16.67 29.03 10.51
CA HIS A 31 -16.50 27.67 10.03
C HIS A 31 -17.36 26.67 10.80
N VAL A 32 -17.43 26.80 12.13
CA VAL A 32 -18.31 25.95 12.96
C VAL A 32 -19.78 26.14 12.56
N ASP A 33 -20.22 27.36 12.30
CA ASP A 33 -21.60 27.61 11.83
C ASP A 33 -21.84 27.09 10.40
N SER A 34 -20.86 27.23 9.51
CA SER A 34 -20.90 26.61 8.17
C SER A 34 -21.04 25.07 8.25
N LEU A 35 -20.28 24.42 9.13
CA LEU A 35 -20.36 22.97 9.34
C LEU A 35 -21.70 22.54 9.97
N LYS A 36 -22.26 23.32 10.89
CA LYS A 36 -23.61 23.10 11.44
C LYS A 36 -24.67 23.20 10.34
N LYS A 37 -24.66 24.28 9.54
CA LYS A 37 -25.60 24.50 8.43
C LYS A 37 -25.52 23.42 7.35
N ALA A 38 -24.32 22.91 7.09
CA ALA A 38 -24.10 21.78 6.18
C ALA A 38 -24.52 20.41 6.76
N GLY A 39 -24.86 20.33 8.06
CA GLY A 39 -25.21 19.07 8.73
C GLY A 39 -24.01 18.16 9.01
N TRP A 40 -22.80 18.73 9.09
CA TRP A 40 -21.53 17.99 9.33
C TRP A 40 -21.27 17.80 10.83
N VAL A 41 -21.73 18.74 11.67
CA VAL A 41 -21.61 18.67 13.14
C VAL A 41 -22.91 19.08 13.83
N LYS A 42 -23.22 18.45 14.96
CA LYS A 42 -24.19 18.95 15.94
C LYS A 42 -23.45 19.73 17.03
N LYS A 43 -24.11 20.74 17.60
CA LYS A 43 -23.66 21.47 18.79
C LYS A 43 -24.74 21.35 19.86
N ASN A 44 -24.42 20.84 21.04
CA ASN A 44 -25.37 20.78 22.16
C ASN A 44 -25.48 22.13 22.89
N GLU A 45 -26.39 22.23 23.86
CA GLU A 45 -26.63 23.45 24.67
C GLU A 45 -25.36 23.91 25.41
N GLN A 46 -24.58 22.97 25.93
CA GLN A 46 -23.28 23.20 26.60
C GLN A 46 -22.15 23.63 25.64
N GLY A 47 -22.46 23.73 24.34
CA GLY A 47 -21.58 24.19 23.28
C GLY A 47 -20.59 23.17 22.73
N VAL A 48 -20.74 21.89 23.10
CA VAL A 48 -19.90 20.77 22.66
C VAL A 48 -20.30 20.33 21.25
N LEU A 49 -19.30 20.09 20.41
CA LEU A 49 -19.43 19.64 19.02
C LEU A 49 -19.34 18.12 18.92
N THR A 50 -20.07 17.54 17.97
CA THR A 50 -19.96 16.13 17.58
C THR A 50 -20.16 15.99 16.07
N PRO A 51 -19.31 15.24 15.34
CA PRO A 51 -19.55 14.91 13.94
C PRO A 51 -20.88 14.20 13.71
N ILE A 52 -21.46 14.40 12.53
CA ILE A 52 -22.64 13.68 12.05
C ILE A 52 -22.27 12.91 10.79
N LEU A 53 -22.22 11.57 10.90
CA LEU A 53 -22.06 10.68 9.76
C LEU A 53 -23.44 10.33 9.18
N ASN A 54 -23.74 10.83 7.99
CA ASN A 54 -25.01 10.57 7.28
C ASN A 54 -24.78 10.52 5.76
N ARG A 55 -25.81 10.17 4.98
CA ARG A 55 -25.71 10.01 3.51
C ARG A 55 -25.20 11.25 2.76
N LYS A 56 -25.28 12.46 3.32
CA LYS A 56 -24.77 13.71 2.71
C LYS A 56 -23.34 14.07 3.15
N THR A 57 -22.81 13.40 4.18
CA THR A 57 -21.51 13.75 4.81
C THR A 57 -20.51 12.61 4.81
N LYS A 58 -20.94 11.37 4.50
CA LYS A 58 -20.14 10.16 4.53
C LYS A 58 -18.86 10.26 3.71
N GLU A 59 -18.96 10.69 2.46
CA GLU A 59 -17.84 10.75 1.54
C GLU A 59 -16.80 11.76 2.03
N ALA A 60 -17.23 12.94 2.47
CA ALA A 60 -16.35 13.95 3.07
C ALA A 60 -15.68 13.47 4.37
N PHE A 61 -16.41 12.73 5.20
CA PHE A 61 -15.89 12.16 6.45
C PHE A 61 -14.78 11.13 6.17
N GLU A 62 -15.01 10.19 5.24
CA GLU A 62 -13.99 9.22 4.85
C GLU A 62 -12.80 9.87 4.13
N ILE A 63 -13.02 10.89 3.28
CA ILE A 63 -11.94 11.68 2.65
C ILE A 63 -11.04 12.32 3.69
N ILE A 64 -11.59 12.96 4.72
CA ILE A 64 -10.81 13.66 5.76
C ILE A 64 -10.10 12.67 6.67
N LYS A 65 -10.78 11.60 7.09
CA LYS A 65 -10.19 10.53 7.90
C LYS A 65 -9.05 9.81 7.18
N TRP A 66 -9.19 9.56 5.87
CA TRP A 66 -8.12 9.03 5.04
C TRP A 66 -6.95 10.02 4.92
N SER A 67 -7.24 11.31 4.76
CA SER A 67 -6.21 12.36 4.64
C SER A 67 -5.37 12.49 5.91
N LEU A 68 -6.02 12.55 7.08
CA LEU A 68 -5.35 12.56 8.39
C LEU A 68 -4.45 11.34 8.58
N LYS A 69 -4.97 10.12 8.31
CA LYS A 69 -4.21 8.87 8.40
C LYS A 69 -2.96 8.83 7.50
N ASN A 70 -2.97 9.59 6.41
CA ASN A 70 -1.87 9.61 5.43
C ASN A 70 -1.01 10.87 5.50
N ASN A 71 -1.24 11.77 6.46
CA ASN A 71 -0.57 13.07 6.59
C ASN A 71 -0.70 13.94 5.31
N VAL A 72 -1.92 13.98 4.76
CA VAL A 72 -2.27 14.75 3.56
C VAL A 72 -3.18 15.91 3.97
N ASP A 73 -2.94 17.10 3.41
CA ASP A 73 -3.86 18.23 3.56
C ASP A 73 -5.23 17.91 2.91
N PRO A 74 -6.33 17.76 3.68
CA PRO A 74 -7.63 17.44 3.12
C PRO A 74 -8.17 18.54 2.19
N ASN A 75 -7.73 19.80 2.33
CA ASN A 75 -8.18 20.91 1.49
C ASN A 75 -7.81 20.74 0.01
N LEU A 76 -6.79 19.91 -0.30
CA LEU A 76 -6.46 19.56 -1.68
C LEU A 76 -7.67 18.92 -2.37
N TRP A 77 -8.31 17.96 -1.71
CA TRP A 77 -9.43 17.16 -2.24
C TRP A 77 -10.74 17.93 -2.41
N PHE A 78 -10.98 18.92 -1.56
CA PHE A 78 -12.19 19.75 -1.61
C PHE A 78 -12.06 20.97 -2.53
N SER A 79 -10.90 21.16 -3.16
CA SER A 79 -10.66 22.30 -4.04
C SER A 79 -11.35 22.14 -5.41
N GLU A 80 -11.85 23.25 -5.97
CA GLU A 80 -12.35 23.29 -7.36
C GLU A 80 -11.26 22.94 -8.38
N ASN A 81 -9.97 23.12 -8.04
CA ASN A 81 -8.85 22.65 -8.85
C ASN A 81 -8.79 21.13 -8.90
N PHE A 82 -8.95 20.45 -7.75
CA PHE A 82 -9.01 18.99 -7.73
C PHE A 82 -10.26 18.47 -8.45
N LYS A 83 -11.43 19.10 -8.29
CA LYS A 83 -12.65 18.74 -9.03
C LYS A 83 -12.45 18.77 -10.55
N LYS A 84 -11.77 19.81 -11.06
CA LYS A 84 -11.38 19.91 -12.49
C LYS A 84 -10.40 18.80 -12.89
N ILE A 85 -9.37 18.54 -12.08
CA ILE A 85 -8.43 17.44 -12.31
C ILE A 85 -9.17 16.10 -12.36
N LEU A 86 -9.99 15.80 -11.36
CA LEU A 86 -10.75 14.55 -11.26
C LEU A 86 -11.64 14.33 -12.49
N LYS A 87 -12.36 15.36 -12.95
CA LYS A 87 -13.17 15.31 -14.17
C LYS A 87 -12.36 14.93 -15.42
N GLU A 88 -11.11 15.38 -15.52
CA GLU A 88 -10.19 14.98 -16.60
C GLU A 88 -9.64 13.56 -16.41
N LEU A 89 -9.32 13.16 -15.17
CA LEU A 89 -8.92 11.78 -14.82
C LEU A 89 -10.03 10.77 -15.12
N THR A 90 -11.30 11.18 -15.02
CA THR A 90 -12.50 10.37 -15.30
C THR A 90 -13.07 10.59 -16.70
N LYS A 91 -12.24 10.79 -17.72
CA LYS A 91 -12.66 10.69 -19.14
C LYS A 91 -12.46 9.27 -19.67
N LYS A 92 -13.38 8.80 -20.53
CA LYS A 92 -13.39 7.43 -21.10
C LYS A 92 -12.12 7.06 -21.90
N SER A 93 -11.28 8.03 -22.29
CA SER A 93 -10.02 7.82 -23.01
C SER A 93 -8.82 7.83 -22.06
N SER A 94 -8.44 6.66 -21.53
CA SER A 94 -7.41 6.48 -20.49
C SER A 94 -5.94 6.71 -20.95
N LYS A 95 -5.66 7.90 -21.50
CA LYS A 95 -4.31 8.48 -21.56
C LYS A 95 -4.29 9.83 -20.82
N ILE A 96 -4.13 9.79 -19.51
CA ILE A 96 -3.94 10.97 -18.66
C ILE A 96 -2.57 11.58 -18.96
N ASN A 97 -2.46 12.89 -19.13
CA ASN A 97 -1.17 13.58 -19.23
C ASN A 97 -0.93 14.44 -17.98
N PRO A 98 -0.08 14.01 -17.02
CA PRO A 98 0.20 14.76 -15.79
C PRO A 98 0.66 16.19 -16.05
N LYS A 99 1.47 16.42 -17.10
CA LYS A 99 1.99 17.75 -17.46
C LYS A 99 0.86 18.69 -17.92
N LYS A 100 -0.15 18.18 -18.63
CA LYS A 100 -1.35 18.96 -19.01
C LYS A 100 -2.24 19.30 -17.80
N LEU A 101 -2.28 18.44 -16.78
CA LEU A 101 -3.06 18.69 -15.56
C LEU A 101 -2.34 19.62 -14.57
N SER A 102 -1.00 19.61 -14.58
CA SER A 102 -0.10 20.41 -13.72
C SER A 102 0.04 21.88 -14.15
N ALA A 103 -1.05 22.51 -14.59
CA ALA A 103 -1.03 23.86 -15.18
C ALA A 103 -0.62 25.00 -14.23
N ASN A 104 -0.54 24.74 -12.92
CA ASN A 104 -0.04 25.67 -11.89
C ASN A 104 0.58 24.88 -10.74
N ALA A 105 1.31 25.55 -9.83
CA ALA A 105 2.01 24.90 -8.72
C ALA A 105 1.10 24.06 -7.80
N ARG A 106 -0.14 24.51 -7.55
CA ARG A 106 -1.10 23.79 -6.70
C ARG A 106 -1.64 22.53 -7.40
N ASN A 107 -1.92 22.61 -8.69
CA ASN A 107 -2.26 21.44 -9.51
C ASN A 107 -1.08 20.47 -9.61
N LYS A 108 0.15 20.97 -9.74
CA LYS A 108 1.36 20.15 -9.76
C LYS A 108 1.50 19.33 -8.48
N LEU A 109 1.37 19.95 -7.30
CA LEU A 109 1.38 19.24 -6.02
C LEU A 109 0.34 18.12 -5.93
N ILE A 110 -0.90 18.39 -6.38
CA ILE A 110 -1.97 17.39 -6.45
C ILE A 110 -1.61 16.23 -7.39
N ILE A 111 -1.05 16.53 -8.57
CA ILE A 111 -0.69 15.52 -9.57
C ILE A 111 0.54 14.71 -9.15
N ASP A 112 1.56 15.36 -8.58
CA ASP A 112 2.75 14.71 -8.04
C ASP A 112 2.34 13.75 -6.91
N PHE A 113 1.46 14.17 -5.99
CA PHE A 113 0.87 13.28 -4.97
C PHE A 113 0.17 12.07 -5.59
N LEU A 114 -0.73 12.29 -6.55
CA LEU A 114 -1.48 11.20 -7.21
C LEU A 114 -0.55 10.22 -7.95
N VAL A 115 0.62 10.66 -8.42
CA VAL A 115 1.62 9.78 -9.04
C VAL A 115 2.45 9.03 -7.99
N ILE A 116 2.90 9.72 -6.93
CA ILE A 116 3.72 9.16 -5.83
C ILE A 116 2.96 8.05 -5.10
N ASP A 117 1.71 8.31 -4.71
CA ASP A 117 0.86 7.38 -3.97
C ASP A 117 0.09 6.38 -4.85
N GLN A 118 0.52 6.19 -6.10
CA GLN A 118 -0.04 5.22 -7.06
C GLN A 118 -1.55 5.38 -7.33
N PHE A 119 -2.09 6.59 -7.32
CA PHE A 119 -3.44 6.87 -7.86
C PHE A 119 -3.44 6.99 -9.38
N ILE A 120 -2.33 7.45 -9.97
CA ILE A 120 -2.09 7.52 -11.41
C ILE A 120 -0.82 6.71 -11.73
N LEU A 121 -0.96 5.69 -12.58
CA LEU A 121 0.14 4.95 -13.19
C LEU A 121 0.67 5.73 -14.38
N ILE A 122 1.94 6.13 -14.38
CA ILE A 122 2.62 6.66 -15.57
C ILE A 122 3.17 5.51 -16.41
N TYR A 123 2.78 5.41 -17.69
CA TYR A 123 3.24 4.39 -18.64
C TYR A 123 4.02 4.92 -19.85
N GLN A 124 4.02 6.23 -20.10
CA GLN A 124 4.83 6.87 -21.14
C GLN A 124 5.43 8.15 -20.57
N LYS A 125 6.58 8.58 -21.08
CA LYS A 125 7.40 9.62 -20.44
C LYS A 125 7.61 10.89 -21.25
N SER A 126 7.65 10.79 -22.59
CA SER A 126 7.50 11.95 -23.47
C SER A 126 6.39 11.70 -24.50
N PRO A 127 5.28 12.46 -24.46
CA PRO A 127 4.80 13.18 -23.27
C PRO A 127 4.60 12.21 -22.09
N LYS A 128 4.63 12.72 -20.84
CA LYS A 128 4.22 11.91 -19.68
C LYS A 128 2.75 11.50 -19.88
N LEU A 129 2.46 10.22 -20.01
CA LEU A 129 1.10 9.67 -20.10
C LEU A 129 0.90 8.56 -19.07
N GLY A 130 -0.34 8.42 -18.59
CA GLY A 130 -0.71 7.47 -17.56
C GLY A 130 -2.18 7.03 -17.56
N THR A 131 -2.53 6.14 -16.65
CA THR A 131 -3.89 5.67 -16.38
C THR A 131 -4.27 5.86 -14.92
N LEU A 132 -5.55 6.07 -14.63
CA LEU A 132 -6.08 6.15 -13.27
C LEU A 132 -6.13 4.75 -12.66
N LEU A 133 -5.95 4.62 -11.35
CA LEU A 133 -6.07 3.35 -10.62
C LEU A 133 -7.40 3.29 -9.88
N ASN A 134 -7.94 2.09 -9.69
CA ASN A 134 -9.17 1.92 -8.92
C ASN A 134 -8.85 1.86 -7.42
N HIS A 135 -9.08 2.97 -6.71
CA HIS A 135 -8.89 3.09 -5.26
C HIS A 135 -10.21 3.50 -4.60
N SER A 136 -10.54 2.89 -3.45
CA SER A 136 -11.64 3.29 -2.56
C SER A 136 -11.73 4.81 -2.30
N MET A 137 -10.60 5.46 -2.00
CA MET A 137 -10.50 6.91 -1.86
C MET A 137 -10.88 7.64 -3.16
N LEU A 138 -10.48 7.12 -4.33
CA LEU A 138 -10.97 7.64 -5.61
C LEU A 138 -12.47 7.44 -5.78
N THR A 139 -13.07 6.36 -5.27
CA THR A 139 -14.53 6.18 -5.24
C THR A 139 -15.21 7.24 -4.36
N PHE A 140 -14.72 7.49 -3.14
CA PHE A 140 -15.28 8.55 -2.28
C PHE A 140 -15.13 9.94 -2.90
N LEU A 141 -13.99 10.23 -3.53
CA LEU A 141 -13.75 11.48 -4.27
C LEU A 141 -14.66 11.58 -5.51
N GLN A 142 -14.87 10.48 -6.23
CA GLN A 142 -15.77 10.37 -7.37
C GLN A 142 -17.23 10.57 -6.96
N ASP A 143 -17.68 9.99 -5.86
CA ASP A 143 -19.05 10.16 -5.36
C ASP A 143 -19.27 11.57 -4.80
N TYR A 144 -18.29 12.13 -4.06
CA TYR A 144 -18.36 13.51 -3.54
C TYR A 144 -18.37 14.58 -4.65
N HIS A 145 -17.70 14.33 -5.79
CA HIS A 145 -17.63 15.25 -6.95
C HIS A 145 -18.48 14.78 -8.15
N GLU A 146 -19.28 13.73 -7.99
CA GLU A 146 -20.23 13.17 -8.97
C GLU A 146 -19.61 12.76 -10.33
N GLN A 147 -18.56 11.91 -10.35
CA GLN A 147 -17.83 11.43 -11.56
C GLN A 147 -17.68 9.88 -11.61
N LYS A 148 -17.67 9.20 -12.78
CA LYS A 148 -17.60 7.69 -12.88
C LYS A 148 -16.81 7.14 -14.09
N VAL A 149 -15.86 6.19 -13.93
CA VAL A 149 -15.03 5.56 -15.03
C VAL A 149 -14.53 4.10 -14.78
N LYS A 150 -14.13 3.38 -15.86
CA LYS A 150 -13.43 2.04 -15.89
C LYS A 150 -11.98 2.13 -16.44
N ILE A 151 -11.10 1.16 -16.16
CA ILE A 151 -9.61 1.19 -16.37
C ILE A 151 -9.09 -0.09 -17.10
N ASN A 152 -7.89 -0.05 -17.76
CA ASN A 152 -7.25 -1.16 -18.53
C ASN A 152 -5.68 -1.06 -18.61
N GLU A 153 -4.91 -2.12 -18.92
CA GLU A 153 -3.48 -2.30 -18.48
C GLU A 153 -2.45 -2.92 -19.50
N LYS A 154 -1.13 -2.54 -19.51
CA LYS A 154 0.02 -3.21 -20.26
C LYS A 154 1.47 -2.68 -19.93
N TYR A 155 2.57 -3.39 -20.32
CA TYR A 155 3.76 -3.69 -19.45
C TYR A 155 5.20 -3.99 -20.09
N LEU A 156 6.35 -4.15 -19.32
CA LEU A 156 7.82 -4.16 -19.77
C LEU A 156 8.83 -5.26 -19.17
N PRO A 157 10.21 -5.17 -19.26
CA PRO A 157 11.16 -6.23 -18.79
C PRO A 157 12.50 -5.96 -18.01
N PHE A 158 12.98 -7.00 -17.30
CA PHE A 158 14.04 -7.00 -16.23
C PHE A 158 15.53 -6.93 -16.57
N GLN A 159 16.07 -7.32 -17.74
CA GLN A 159 17.54 -7.57 -17.86
C GLN A 159 18.43 -6.37 -17.45
N LYS A 160 17.89 -5.14 -17.46
CA LYS A 160 18.52 -3.92 -16.93
C LYS A 160 18.67 -3.88 -15.40
N ILE A 161 17.95 -4.70 -14.63
CA ILE A 161 17.83 -4.65 -13.16
C ILE A 161 19.04 -5.30 -12.46
N LYS A 162 19.53 -6.47 -12.91
CA LYS A 162 20.61 -7.22 -12.21
C LYS A 162 21.95 -6.45 -12.10
N LYS A 163 22.24 -5.52 -13.03
CA LYS A 163 23.52 -4.76 -13.03
C LYS A 163 23.62 -3.66 -11.98
N LEU A 164 22.51 -3.20 -11.38
CA LEU A 164 22.49 -2.02 -10.50
C LEU A 164 22.71 -2.33 -9.00
N VAL A 165 22.69 -3.60 -8.60
CA VAL A 165 22.60 -4.01 -7.19
C VAL A 165 23.97 -4.20 -6.49
N LEU A 166 25.05 -4.42 -7.26
CA LEU A 166 26.26 -5.09 -6.76
C LEU A 166 27.54 -4.23 -6.59
N LYS A 167 27.48 -2.89 -6.56
CA LYS A 167 28.64 -2.06 -6.18
C LYS A 167 28.26 -0.73 -5.53
N THR A 168 28.69 -0.51 -4.28
CA THR A 168 29.15 0.81 -3.75
C THR A 168 29.61 0.72 -2.29
N LYS A 169 30.73 1.36 -1.95
CA LYS A 169 31.06 1.89 -0.61
C LYS A 169 30.99 3.43 -0.70
N ARG A 170 30.56 4.11 0.37
CA ARG A 170 30.05 5.51 0.37
C ARG A 170 28.84 5.64 -0.58
N ARG A 171 27.64 5.40 -0.06
CA ARG A 171 26.44 5.19 -0.87
C ARG A 171 25.60 6.45 -1.07
N GLU A 172 25.63 6.97 -2.30
CA GLU A 172 24.37 7.35 -2.94
C GLU A 172 23.45 6.13 -2.94
N ILE A 173 22.18 6.31 -2.53
CA ILE A 173 21.19 5.24 -2.52
C ILE A 173 20.86 4.88 -3.97
N SER A 174 21.17 3.66 -4.38
CA SER A 174 20.88 3.24 -5.76
C SER A 174 19.36 3.19 -6.03
N PRO A 175 18.92 3.31 -7.30
CA PRO A 175 17.51 3.16 -7.66
C PRO A 175 16.90 1.81 -7.31
N PHE A 176 17.72 0.78 -7.05
CA PHE A 176 17.27 -0.50 -6.52
C PHE A 176 17.10 -0.47 -5.00
N GLU A 177 18.06 0.10 -4.26
CA GLU A 177 17.95 0.26 -2.80
C GLU A 177 16.76 1.12 -2.40
N LEU A 178 16.47 2.21 -3.13
CA LEU A 178 15.28 3.02 -2.87
C LEU A 178 13.99 2.18 -3.01
N LYS A 179 13.92 1.34 -4.06
CA LYS A 179 12.79 0.43 -4.31
C LYS A 179 12.69 -0.71 -3.28
N LEU A 180 13.83 -1.18 -2.79
CA LEU A 180 13.88 -2.07 -1.63
C LEU A 180 13.30 -1.36 -0.40
N PHE A 181 13.75 -0.15 -0.07
CA PHE A 181 13.21 0.62 1.06
C PHE A 181 11.71 0.92 0.92
N GLU A 182 11.21 1.20 -0.29
CA GLU A 182 9.76 1.28 -0.56
C GLU A 182 9.04 -0.04 -0.25
N PHE A 183 9.56 -1.17 -0.71
CA PHE A 183 9.00 -2.51 -0.40
C PHE A 183 9.01 -2.81 1.10
N LEU A 184 10.13 -2.57 1.79
CA LEU A 184 10.28 -2.81 3.23
C LEU A 184 9.28 -1.98 4.03
N THR A 185 9.21 -0.67 3.74
CA THR A 185 8.27 0.27 4.35
C THR A 185 6.83 -0.15 4.11
N GLY A 186 6.45 -0.39 2.84
CA GLY A 186 5.08 -0.77 2.48
C GLY A 186 4.65 -2.11 3.07
N SER A 187 5.57 -3.09 3.11
CA SER A 187 5.33 -4.40 3.72
C SER A 187 5.21 -4.34 5.24
N ALA A 188 5.92 -3.44 5.93
CA ALA A 188 5.74 -3.19 7.36
C ALA A 188 4.41 -2.46 7.64
N GLN A 189 4.08 -1.43 6.86
CA GLN A 189 2.84 -0.67 7.01
C GLN A 189 1.57 -1.52 6.77
N LEU A 190 1.64 -2.52 5.87
CA LEU A 190 0.54 -3.48 5.65
C LEU A 190 0.18 -4.34 6.87
N GLU A 191 1.12 -4.54 7.80
CA GLU A 191 0.86 -5.21 9.08
C GLU A 191 0.73 -4.22 10.26
N GLY A 192 0.54 -2.92 9.97
CA GLY A 192 0.28 -1.88 10.96
C GLY A 192 1.52 -1.15 11.49
N GLY A 193 2.71 -1.35 10.89
CA GLY A 193 3.89 -0.56 11.22
C GLY A 193 3.75 0.93 10.83
N THR A 194 4.34 1.82 11.62
CA THR A 194 4.18 3.28 11.50
C THR A 194 5.37 4.00 10.87
N VAL A 195 6.48 3.29 10.62
CA VAL A 195 7.68 3.81 9.95
C VAL A 195 7.39 4.34 8.53
N THR A 196 8.04 5.44 8.17
CA THR A 196 8.04 6.06 6.83
C THR A 196 9.26 5.61 6.03
N ILE A 197 9.31 5.95 4.74
CA ILE A 197 10.47 5.63 3.90
C ILE A 197 11.74 6.38 4.31
N GLY A 198 11.63 7.64 4.75
CA GLY A 198 12.77 8.41 5.25
C GLY A 198 13.37 7.76 6.48
N GLU A 199 12.54 7.41 7.45
CA GLU A 199 12.98 6.69 8.66
C GLU A 199 13.54 5.29 8.32
N THR A 200 12.93 4.56 7.37
CA THR A 200 13.47 3.27 6.89
C THR A 200 14.87 3.41 6.31
N ILE A 201 15.11 4.46 5.51
CA ILE A 201 16.46 4.79 5.00
C ILE A 201 17.41 5.07 6.16
N GLU A 202 17.01 5.87 7.14
CA GLU A 202 17.87 6.25 8.27
C GLU A 202 18.21 5.08 9.20
N ILE A 203 17.23 4.22 9.50
CA ILE A 203 17.42 2.97 10.25
C ILE A 203 18.43 2.05 9.55
N LEU A 204 18.33 1.90 8.22
CA LEU A 204 19.10 0.89 7.47
C LEU A 204 20.45 1.40 6.92
N THR A 205 20.66 2.72 6.82
CA THR A 205 21.89 3.30 6.24
C THR A 205 22.74 4.11 7.21
N LYS A 206 22.18 4.51 8.37
CA LYS A 206 22.86 5.37 9.36
C LYS A 206 22.74 4.89 10.81
N ASP A 207 22.00 3.81 11.07
CA ASP A 207 21.61 3.38 12.43
C ASP A 207 20.95 4.51 13.26
N ILE A 208 20.20 5.39 12.60
CA ILE A 208 19.41 6.43 13.25
C ILE A 208 17.99 5.91 13.47
N TYR A 209 17.54 5.91 14.72
CA TYR A 209 16.28 5.30 15.14
C TYR A 209 15.24 6.38 15.50
N PRO A 210 14.04 6.37 14.86
CA PRO A 210 12.98 7.32 15.20
C PRO A 210 12.29 6.97 16.52
N ASP A 211 11.61 7.95 17.13
CA ASP A 211 10.73 7.73 18.29
C ASP A 211 9.44 7.00 17.88
N LYS A 212 9.57 5.67 17.70
CA LYS A 212 8.50 4.76 17.28
C LYS A 212 8.58 3.44 18.04
N PRO A 213 7.49 2.66 18.10
CA PRO A 213 7.49 1.37 18.76
C PRO A 213 8.63 0.48 18.26
N ALA A 214 9.44 -0.08 19.16
CA ALA A 214 10.60 -0.90 18.79
C ALA A 214 10.24 -2.06 17.84
N LYS A 215 9.02 -2.61 17.96
CA LYS A 215 8.47 -3.61 17.03
C LYS A 215 8.39 -3.13 15.57
N ASP A 216 8.14 -1.85 15.32
CA ASP A 216 7.98 -1.29 13.97
C ASP A 216 9.36 -1.12 13.31
N ILE A 217 10.35 -0.66 14.07
CA ILE A 217 11.76 -0.63 13.68
C ILE A 217 12.25 -2.05 13.39
N GLN A 218 11.97 -3.00 14.29
CA GLN A 218 12.39 -4.39 14.13
C GLN A 218 11.72 -5.06 12.92
N MET A 219 10.46 -4.73 12.59
CA MET A 219 9.81 -5.22 11.36
C MET A 219 10.58 -4.80 10.10
N VAL A 220 11.09 -3.57 10.03
CA VAL A 220 11.90 -3.10 8.90
C VAL A 220 13.23 -3.85 8.82
N LYS A 221 13.95 -3.97 9.94
CA LYS A 221 15.23 -4.71 10.01
C LYS A 221 15.05 -6.18 9.62
N ASN A 222 14.03 -6.84 10.14
CA ASN A 222 13.69 -8.23 9.80
C ASN A 222 13.34 -8.41 8.32
N LEU A 223 12.60 -7.48 7.71
CA LEU A 223 12.27 -7.55 6.29
C LEU A 223 13.52 -7.31 5.41
N ASN A 224 14.45 -6.44 5.83
CA ASN A 224 15.72 -6.20 5.13
C ASN A 224 16.61 -7.45 5.15
N GLU A 225 16.73 -8.07 6.33
CA GLU A 225 17.48 -9.31 6.52
C GLU A 225 16.87 -10.46 5.69
N ALA A 226 15.55 -10.63 5.74
CA ALA A 226 14.85 -11.67 4.96
C ALA A 226 14.94 -11.43 3.45
N PHE A 227 15.07 -10.18 2.99
CA PHE A 227 15.32 -9.86 1.59
C PHE A 227 16.79 -10.13 1.20
N SER A 228 17.73 -9.93 2.12
CA SER A 228 19.15 -10.27 1.91
C SER A 228 19.33 -11.78 1.75
N TYR A 229 18.65 -12.58 2.59
CA TYR A 229 18.56 -14.03 2.44
C TYR A 229 18.01 -14.46 1.06
N ILE A 230 17.00 -13.78 0.52
CA ILE A 230 16.49 -14.04 -0.86
C ILE A 230 17.55 -13.75 -1.93
N LEU A 231 18.35 -12.69 -1.75
CA LEU A 231 19.40 -12.34 -2.72
C LEU A 231 20.53 -13.38 -2.76
N GLU A 232 20.86 -13.96 -1.61
CA GLU A 232 21.87 -15.02 -1.49
C GLU A 232 21.41 -16.35 -2.12
N HIS A 233 20.13 -16.71 -1.94
CA HIS A 233 19.55 -17.96 -2.42
C HIS A 233 18.76 -17.79 -3.73
N LEU A 234 18.96 -16.69 -4.47
CA LEU A 234 18.04 -16.28 -5.54
C LEU A 234 17.92 -17.29 -6.68
N ASP A 235 19.05 -17.89 -7.04
CA ASP A 235 19.17 -18.85 -8.14
C ASP A 235 18.80 -20.29 -7.69
N ASP A 236 18.57 -20.53 -6.39
CA ASP A 236 18.16 -21.84 -5.84
C ASP A 236 16.69 -22.17 -6.14
N ASP A 237 16.35 -23.46 -6.07
CA ASP A 237 14.97 -23.93 -5.99
C ASP A 237 14.45 -23.78 -4.54
N ILE A 238 13.22 -23.27 -4.38
CA ILE A 238 12.67 -22.98 -3.05
C ILE A 238 12.33 -24.28 -2.31
N THR A 239 12.60 -24.32 -1.01
CA THR A 239 12.30 -25.45 -0.13
C THR A 239 11.42 -25.03 1.05
N ILE A 240 10.85 -26.02 1.75
CA ILE A 240 10.10 -25.79 3.00
C ILE A 240 11.01 -25.12 4.05
N GLU A 241 12.32 -25.43 4.05
CA GLU A 241 13.27 -24.81 4.97
C GLU A 241 13.57 -23.35 4.61
N HIS A 242 13.69 -22.99 3.32
CA HIS A 242 13.78 -21.59 2.90
C HIS A 242 12.53 -20.79 3.35
N ILE A 243 11.35 -21.39 3.22
CA ILE A 243 10.07 -20.79 3.67
C ILE A 243 10.04 -20.59 5.20
N LYS A 244 10.53 -21.57 5.97
CA LYS A 244 10.64 -21.48 7.43
C LYS A 244 11.68 -20.44 7.85
N GLU A 245 12.82 -20.36 7.18
CA GLU A 245 13.88 -19.40 7.51
C GLU A 245 13.43 -17.96 7.21
N LEU A 246 12.78 -17.72 6.06
CA LEU A 246 12.15 -16.41 5.79
C LEU A 246 11.17 -15.98 6.89
N ASN A 247 10.34 -16.89 7.40
CA ASN A 247 9.45 -16.58 8.51
C ASN A 247 10.20 -16.40 9.84
N LYS A 248 11.25 -17.18 10.09
CA LYS A 248 12.12 -17.06 11.26
C LYS A 248 12.77 -15.68 11.33
N ILE A 249 13.34 -15.21 10.22
CA ILE A 249 13.91 -13.87 10.08
C ILE A 249 12.81 -12.80 10.22
N CYS A 250 11.67 -12.92 9.51
CA CYS A 250 10.55 -11.97 9.60
C CYS A 250 10.04 -11.73 11.03
N LEU A 251 10.10 -12.75 11.88
CA LEU A 251 9.59 -12.75 13.25
C LEU A 251 10.68 -12.71 14.32
N PHE A 252 11.95 -12.52 13.93
CA PHE A 252 13.07 -12.37 14.85
C PHE A 252 12.79 -11.25 15.87
N SER A 253 12.99 -11.54 17.15
CA SER A 253 12.65 -10.67 18.30
C SER A 253 11.19 -10.17 18.37
N LEU A 254 10.26 -10.70 17.55
CA LEU A 254 8.84 -10.34 17.53
C LEU A 254 7.92 -11.48 17.98
N HIS A 255 8.27 -12.75 17.72
CA HIS A 255 7.39 -13.88 18.04
C HIS A 255 8.15 -15.18 18.38
N LYS A 256 7.79 -15.84 19.49
CA LYS A 256 8.47 -17.09 19.98
C LYS A 256 8.29 -18.32 19.07
N ALA A 257 7.34 -18.27 18.14
CA ALA A 257 7.10 -19.32 17.14
C ALA A 257 7.68 -19.00 15.75
N ALA A 258 8.63 -18.05 15.65
CA ALA A 258 9.36 -17.74 14.43
C ALA A 258 9.87 -19.01 13.72
N GLY A 259 9.51 -19.18 12.44
CA GLY A 259 9.89 -20.34 11.60
C GLY A 259 9.20 -21.67 11.94
N LYS A 260 8.28 -21.71 12.91
CA LYS A 260 7.59 -22.95 13.32
C LYS A 260 6.23 -23.06 12.64
N LEU A 261 6.03 -24.13 11.88
CA LEU A 261 4.74 -24.47 11.28
C LEU A 261 3.65 -24.63 12.37
N LYS A 262 2.41 -24.25 12.03
CA LYS A 262 1.27 -24.28 12.94
C LYS A 262 0.94 -25.71 13.37
N LYS A 263 0.69 -25.90 14.67
CA LYS A 263 0.17 -27.16 15.24
C LYS A 263 -1.34 -27.14 15.48
N THR A 264 -1.95 -25.96 15.37
CA THR A 264 -3.37 -25.70 15.61
C THR A 264 -3.93 -24.82 14.48
N TYR A 265 -5.27 -24.78 14.35
CA TYR A 265 -5.91 -23.90 13.39
C TYR A 265 -5.65 -22.42 13.70
N ASN A 266 -5.26 -21.67 12.68
CA ASN A 266 -5.18 -20.21 12.69
C ASN A 266 -6.34 -19.62 11.88
N LYS A 267 -6.78 -18.40 12.24
CA LYS A 267 -7.86 -17.66 11.57
C LYS A 267 -7.36 -16.29 11.15
N ILE A 268 -7.89 -15.76 10.05
CA ILE A 268 -7.60 -14.39 9.62
C ILE A 268 -8.42 -13.41 10.46
N ALA A 269 -7.72 -12.52 11.18
CA ALA A 269 -8.37 -11.40 11.87
C ALA A 269 -9.14 -10.53 10.88
N GLY A 270 -10.42 -10.27 11.17
CA GLY A 270 -11.32 -9.52 10.29
C GLY A 270 -11.97 -10.35 9.15
N ASN A 271 -11.57 -11.60 8.91
CA ASN A 271 -12.22 -12.48 7.93
C ASN A 271 -12.42 -13.91 8.48
N PRO A 272 -13.44 -14.13 9.35
CA PRO A 272 -13.69 -15.44 9.95
C PRO A 272 -14.18 -16.50 8.94
N LYS A 273 -14.49 -16.11 7.70
CA LYS A 273 -14.86 -17.03 6.61
C LYS A 273 -13.67 -17.54 5.81
N PHE A 274 -12.49 -16.92 5.95
CA PHE A 274 -11.27 -17.41 5.32
C PHE A 274 -10.82 -18.71 5.99
N LYS A 275 -10.95 -19.83 5.28
CA LYS A 275 -10.48 -21.14 5.73
C LYS A 275 -9.01 -21.30 5.35
N THR A 276 -8.14 -21.41 6.34
CA THR A 276 -6.75 -21.82 6.14
C THR A 276 -6.64 -23.34 6.10
N ALA A 277 -5.54 -23.89 5.57
CA ALA A 277 -5.31 -25.33 5.54
C ALA A 277 -5.32 -25.97 6.95
N HIS A 278 -5.72 -27.24 7.04
CA HIS A 278 -5.63 -28.02 8.27
C HIS A 278 -4.15 -28.15 8.69
N PRO A 279 -3.80 -28.10 10.00
CA PRO A 279 -2.40 -28.22 10.45
C PRO A 279 -1.66 -29.47 9.92
N LYS A 280 -2.34 -30.61 9.83
CA LYS A 280 -1.80 -31.86 9.25
C LYS A 280 -1.46 -31.75 7.75
N ASP A 281 -2.16 -30.89 7.01
CA ASP A 281 -2.06 -30.80 5.55
C ASP A 281 -0.99 -29.77 5.13
N VAL A 282 -0.49 -28.97 6.07
CA VAL A 282 0.49 -27.88 5.80
C VAL A 282 1.75 -28.41 5.13
N VAL A 283 2.32 -29.53 5.58
CA VAL A 283 3.58 -30.05 5.01
C VAL A 283 3.37 -30.59 3.59
N PRO A 284 2.37 -31.46 3.31
CA PRO A 284 2.04 -31.84 1.93
C PRO A 284 1.73 -30.65 1.00
N LEU A 285 0.94 -29.68 1.46
CA LEU A 285 0.62 -28.51 0.64
C LEU A 285 1.84 -27.61 0.39
N LEU A 286 2.75 -27.47 1.37
CA LEU A 286 4.01 -26.76 1.16
C LEU A 286 4.95 -27.49 0.20
N HIS A 287 4.93 -28.83 0.15
CA HIS A 287 5.67 -29.59 -0.85
C HIS A 287 5.17 -29.26 -2.26
N ASN A 288 3.86 -29.43 -2.50
CA ASN A 288 3.21 -29.12 -3.77
C ASN A 288 3.43 -27.65 -4.18
N PHE A 289 3.42 -26.73 -3.20
CA PHE A 289 3.72 -25.32 -3.42
C PHE A 289 5.16 -25.10 -3.90
N CYS A 290 6.15 -25.75 -3.28
CA CYS A 290 7.55 -25.66 -3.70
C CYS A 290 7.75 -26.26 -5.10
N GLU A 291 7.16 -27.43 -5.39
CA GLU A 291 7.19 -28.04 -6.73
C GLU A 291 6.60 -27.11 -7.78
N LYS A 292 5.41 -26.53 -7.53
CA LYS A 292 4.78 -25.58 -8.43
C LYS A 292 5.64 -24.31 -8.61
N PHE A 293 6.16 -23.72 -7.53
CA PHE A 293 7.05 -22.56 -7.60
C PHE A 293 8.32 -22.83 -8.42
N ASN A 294 8.89 -24.03 -8.29
CA ASN A 294 10.11 -24.43 -9.00
C ASN A 294 9.85 -24.87 -10.44
N SER A 295 8.66 -25.38 -10.77
CA SER A 295 8.27 -25.74 -12.13
C SER A 295 8.22 -24.54 -13.10
N VAL A 296 8.02 -23.32 -12.58
CA VAL A 296 7.93 -22.11 -13.39
C VAL A 296 9.34 -21.66 -13.80
N ARG A 297 9.68 -21.81 -15.08
CA ARG A 297 11.03 -21.51 -15.61
C ARG A 297 11.07 -20.31 -16.55
N SER A 298 9.92 -19.77 -16.99
CA SER A 298 9.86 -18.58 -17.85
C SER A 298 9.16 -17.38 -17.19
N ARG A 299 9.55 -16.18 -17.64
CA ARG A 299 8.88 -14.91 -17.32
C ARG A 299 7.39 -14.94 -17.64
N SER A 300 7.02 -15.57 -18.76
CA SER A 300 5.62 -15.61 -19.19
C SER A 300 4.75 -16.41 -18.23
N GLU A 301 5.28 -17.52 -17.69
CA GLU A 301 4.59 -18.35 -16.70
C GLU A 301 4.53 -17.63 -15.37
N ALA A 302 5.62 -17.02 -14.90
CA ALA A 302 5.63 -16.23 -13.67
C ALA A 302 4.49 -15.21 -13.62
N LEU A 303 4.31 -14.47 -14.72
CA LEU A 303 3.27 -13.45 -14.84
C LEU A 303 1.85 -14.05 -14.88
N ARG A 304 1.68 -15.29 -15.35
CA ARG A 304 0.40 -16.02 -15.27
C ARG A 304 0.13 -16.58 -13.87
N GLU A 305 1.17 -17.05 -13.19
CA GLU A 305 1.10 -17.84 -11.96
C GLU A 305 1.23 -17.02 -10.67
N VAL A 306 1.69 -15.76 -10.73
CA VAL A 306 1.96 -14.94 -9.53
C VAL A 306 0.73 -14.77 -8.61
N GLY A 307 -0.48 -14.73 -9.18
CA GLY A 307 -1.72 -14.70 -8.40
C GLY A 307 -1.98 -16.00 -7.64
N TYR A 308 -1.73 -17.15 -8.28
CA TYR A 308 -1.80 -18.47 -7.65
C TYR A 308 -0.74 -18.61 -6.56
N ILE A 309 0.54 -18.33 -6.86
CA ILE A 309 1.66 -18.41 -5.90
C ILE A 309 1.39 -17.56 -4.64
N HIS A 310 0.76 -16.39 -4.80
CA HIS A 310 0.37 -15.58 -3.65
C HIS A 310 -0.77 -16.21 -2.84
N ASN A 311 -1.92 -16.48 -3.49
CA ASN A 311 -3.11 -16.95 -2.81
C ASN A 311 -2.96 -18.36 -2.23
N GLU A 312 -2.20 -19.24 -2.88
CA GLU A 312 -1.92 -20.59 -2.38
C GLU A 312 -1.17 -20.52 -1.05
N PHE A 313 -0.10 -19.72 -0.97
CA PHE A 313 0.61 -19.55 0.29
C PHE A 313 -0.25 -18.91 1.39
N GLN A 314 -1.11 -17.93 1.03
CA GLN A 314 -2.08 -17.35 1.96
C GLN A 314 -3.13 -18.36 2.44
N TYR A 315 -3.54 -19.31 1.59
CA TYR A 315 -4.47 -20.39 1.93
C TYR A 315 -3.82 -21.42 2.87
N ILE A 316 -2.62 -21.91 2.55
CA ILE A 316 -1.85 -22.80 3.42
C ILE A 316 -1.69 -22.17 4.81
N HIS A 317 -1.37 -20.87 4.83
CA HIS A 317 -1.19 -20.05 6.03
C HIS A 317 -0.33 -20.77 7.09
N PRO A 318 0.91 -21.18 6.73
CA PRO A 318 1.66 -22.21 7.47
C PRO A 318 2.07 -21.83 8.89
N PHE A 319 2.16 -20.54 9.23
CA PHE A 319 2.69 -20.05 10.50
C PHE A 319 1.61 -19.45 11.41
N SER A 320 1.91 -19.24 12.70
CA SER A 320 1.00 -18.55 13.62
C SER A 320 0.89 -17.03 13.35
N ASP A 321 1.98 -16.42 12.88
CA ASP A 321 2.09 -15.02 12.46
C ASP A 321 3.07 -14.92 11.28
N GLY A 322 3.22 -13.75 10.67
CA GLY A 322 4.22 -13.45 9.65
C GLY A 322 3.79 -13.87 8.24
N ASN A 323 2.76 -14.72 8.09
CA ASN A 323 2.31 -15.26 6.80
C ASN A 323 2.21 -14.19 5.70
N SER A 324 1.59 -13.03 5.96
CA SER A 324 1.48 -11.95 4.97
C SER A 324 2.80 -11.28 4.60
N ARG A 325 3.74 -11.14 5.53
CA ARG A 325 5.12 -10.66 5.27
C ARG A 325 5.89 -11.70 4.44
N THR A 326 5.86 -12.97 4.89
CA THR A 326 6.49 -14.10 4.20
C THR A 326 5.93 -14.30 2.78
N THR A 327 4.62 -14.15 2.52
CA THR A 327 4.07 -14.21 1.16
C THR A 327 4.65 -13.15 0.24
N ARG A 328 4.72 -11.88 0.69
CA ARG A 328 5.25 -10.80 -0.16
C ARG A 328 6.74 -10.99 -0.47
N LEU A 329 7.50 -11.54 0.47
CA LEU A 329 8.88 -11.97 0.26
C LEU A 329 8.99 -13.12 -0.75
N ILE A 330 8.22 -14.19 -0.59
CA ILE A 330 8.18 -15.33 -1.53
C ILE A 330 7.77 -14.89 -2.93
N VAL A 331 6.78 -14.01 -3.06
CA VAL A 331 6.38 -13.43 -4.36
C VAL A 331 7.50 -12.58 -4.96
N ASN A 332 8.27 -11.84 -4.16
CA ASN A 332 9.46 -11.14 -4.67
C ASN A 332 10.58 -12.08 -5.10
N TRP A 333 10.84 -13.18 -4.38
CA TRP A 333 11.77 -14.23 -4.84
C TRP A 333 11.31 -14.82 -6.18
N PHE A 334 10.03 -15.20 -6.28
CA PHE A 334 9.41 -15.74 -7.48
C PHE A 334 9.59 -14.84 -8.72
N LEU A 335 9.36 -13.53 -8.54
CA LEU A 335 9.55 -12.53 -9.58
C LEU A 335 11.05 -12.34 -9.90
N MET A 336 11.89 -12.14 -8.88
CA MET A 336 13.30 -11.80 -9.07
C MET A 336 14.11 -12.94 -9.73
N ARG A 337 13.90 -14.20 -9.32
CA ARG A 337 14.62 -15.36 -9.89
C ARG A 337 14.33 -15.51 -11.38
N LEU A 338 13.07 -15.28 -11.77
CA LEU A 338 12.61 -15.33 -13.15
C LEU A 338 12.84 -14.03 -13.89
N LYS A 339 13.64 -13.10 -13.36
CA LYS A 339 13.95 -11.84 -14.02
C LYS A 339 12.68 -11.02 -14.24
N LEU A 340 12.02 -10.62 -13.14
CA LEU A 340 10.91 -9.66 -13.09
C LEU A 340 11.10 -8.63 -11.97
N PRO A 341 10.49 -7.43 -12.07
CA PRO A 341 10.56 -6.41 -11.04
C PRO A 341 10.00 -6.89 -9.70
N ILE A 342 10.50 -6.34 -8.60
CA ILE A 342 9.88 -6.54 -7.29
C ILE A 342 8.50 -5.88 -7.23
N LEU A 343 7.58 -6.57 -6.58
CA LEU A 343 6.27 -6.08 -6.18
C LEU A 343 6.45 -5.08 -5.02
N ILE A 344 6.09 -3.82 -5.26
CA ILE A 344 6.09 -2.73 -4.28
C ILE A 344 4.65 -2.24 -4.09
N LEU A 345 4.01 -2.71 -3.02
CA LEU A 345 2.71 -2.19 -2.62
C LEU A 345 2.92 -0.87 -1.87
N LYS A 346 2.40 0.25 -2.41
CA LYS A 346 2.31 1.52 -1.69
C LYS A 346 0.92 1.68 -1.05
N LYS A 347 0.75 2.66 -0.16
CA LYS A 347 -0.46 2.79 0.67
C LYS A 347 -1.77 2.77 -0.13
N GLY A 348 -1.81 3.44 -1.29
CA GLY A 348 -2.99 3.46 -2.16
C GLY A 348 -3.41 2.08 -2.71
N ALA A 349 -2.46 1.14 -2.80
CA ALA A 349 -2.71 -0.23 -3.26
C ALA A 349 -3.22 -1.15 -2.13
N PHE A 350 -3.09 -0.78 -0.85
CA PHE A 350 -3.31 -1.69 0.29
C PHE A 350 -4.73 -2.22 0.39
N GLU A 351 -5.74 -1.35 0.28
CA GLU A 351 -7.14 -1.78 0.45
C GLU A 351 -7.58 -2.72 -0.68
N LYS A 352 -7.18 -2.43 -1.93
CA LYS A 352 -7.47 -3.33 -3.06
C LYS A 352 -6.73 -4.65 -2.92
N TYR A 353 -5.44 -4.63 -2.59
CA TYR A 353 -4.65 -5.84 -2.29
C TYR A 353 -5.30 -6.70 -1.20
N MET A 354 -5.70 -6.09 -0.09
CA MET A 354 -6.36 -6.79 1.02
C MET A 354 -7.69 -7.42 0.58
N SER A 355 -8.50 -6.69 -0.18
CA SER A 355 -9.80 -7.18 -0.69
C SER A 355 -9.69 -8.38 -1.64
N LEU A 356 -8.55 -8.54 -2.31
CA LEU A 356 -8.26 -9.65 -3.23
C LEU A 356 -7.54 -10.84 -2.58
N THR A 357 -7.10 -10.69 -1.32
CA THR A 357 -6.28 -11.68 -0.60
C THR A 357 -6.97 -12.10 0.70
N LYS A 358 -6.38 -11.82 1.87
CA LYS A 358 -6.85 -12.32 3.17
C LYS A 358 -8.23 -11.78 3.59
N MET A 359 -8.69 -10.67 3.00
CA MET A 359 -10.05 -10.13 3.23
C MET A 359 -11.07 -10.53 2.15
N SER A 360 -10.67 -11.29 1.13
CA SER A 360 -11.62 -11.75 0.12
C SER A 360 -12.62 -12.76 0.69
N LYS A 361 -13.84 -12.75 0.16
CA LYS A 361 -14.86 -13.78 0.43
C LYS A 361 -14.70 -15.01 -0.47
N ILE A 362 -14.09 -14.84 -1.65
CA ILE A 362 -13.92 -15.86 -2.70
C ILE A 362 -12.50 -15.70 -3.27
N ARG A 363 -11.73 -16.79 -3.31
CA ARG A 363 -10.39 -16.78 -3.92
C ARG A 363 -10.54 -16.55 -5.43
N SER A 364 -9.82 -15.57 -5.96
CA SER A 364 -9.71 -15.30 -7.41
C SER A 364 -8.26 -14.99 -7.74
N ASP A 365 -7.57 -16.01 -8.27
CA ASP A 365 -6.15 -15.91 -8.61
C ASP A 365 -5.94 -15.02 -9.85
N ASP A 366 -6.91 -14.99 -10.77
CA ASP A 366 -6.94 -14.08 -11.92
C ASP A 366 -7.08 -12.60 -11.52
N GLU A 367 -8.01 -12.26 -10.62
CA GLU A 367 -8.16 -10.87 -10.17
C GLU A 367 -6.94 -10.39 -9.39
N LEU A 368 -6.40 -11.26 -8.51
CA LEU A 368 -5.17 -10.95 -7.80
C LEU A 368 -4.00 -10.82 -8.77
N ARG A 369 -3.81 -11.75 -9.70
CA ARG A 369 -2.77 -11.65 -10.74
C ARG A 369 -2.85 -10.31 -11.45
N ASN A 370 -4.00 -9.97 -12.03
CA ASN A 370 -4.15 -8.74 -12.81
C ASN A 370 -3.75 -7.51 -11.97
N PHE A 371 -4.23 -7.43 -10.72
CA PHE A 371 -3.83 -6.38 -9.79
C PHE A 371 -2.32 -6.39 -9.44
N LEU A 372 -1.71 -7.55 -9.19
CA LEU A 372 -0.27 -7.64 -8.90
C LEU A 372 0.57 -7.22 -10.11
N LEU A 373 0.17 -7.64 -11.32
CA LEU A 373 0.79 -7.17 -12.56
C LEU A 373 0.69 -5.65 -12.65
N HIS A 374 -0.47 -5.06 -12.37
CA HIS A 374 -0.64 -3.60 -12.38
C HIS A 374 0.43 -2.90 -11.54
N VAL A 375 0.63 -3.37 -10.31
CA VAL A 375 1.62 -2.82 -9.38
C VAL A 375 3.06 -3.07 -9.88
N ILE A 376 3.40 -4.29 -10.27
CA ILE A 376 4.76 -4.69 -10.72
C ILE A 376 5.25 -3.81 -11.86
N TYR A 377 4.37 -3.51 -12.81
CA TYR A 377 4.76 -2.82 -14.02
C TYR A 377 4.63 -1.30 -13.95
N HIS A 378 3.86 -0.76 -12.99
CA HIS A 378 3.99 0.64 -12.57
C HIS A 378 5.46 0.95 -12.26
N GLU A 379 6.08 0.06 -11.49
CA GLU A 379 7.45 0.21 -11.02
C GLU A 379 8.54 0.04 -12.09
N GLU A 380 8.21 -0.42 -13.31
CA GLU A 380 9.09 -0.37 -14.50
C GLU A 380 8.89 0.89 -15.33
N LEU A 381 7.63 1.27 -15.51
CA LEU A 381 7.28 2.39 -16.37
C LEU A 381 7.73 3.73 -15.78
N VAL A 382 7.97 3.78 -14.47
CA VAL A 382 8.59 4.91 -13.76
C VAL A 382 10.12 5.03 -13.99
N LYS A 383 10.84 4.06 -14.61
CA LYS A 383 12.33 4.00 -14.66
C LYS A 383 13.09 4.55 -15.92
N ASN A 384 12.52 5.40 -16.79
CA ASN A 384 13.20 5.81 -18.04
C ASN A 384 12.83 7.22 -18.63
N ASP A 385 12.87 8.42 -18.00
CA ASP A 385 13.50 8.94 -16.77
C ASP A 385 13.66 7.92 -15.64
#